data_AF-A0A7C8HU41-F1
#
_entry.id   AF-A0A7C8HU41-F1
#
_cell.length_a   1.000
_cell.length_b   1.000
_cell.length_c   1.000
_cell.angle_alpha   90.00
_cell.angle_beta   90.00
_cell.angle_gamma   90.00
#
_symmetry.space_group_name_H-M   'P 1'
#
loop_
_entity.id
_entity.type
_entity.pdbx_description
1 polymer ?
#
loop_
_entity_poly.entity_id
_entity_poly.type
_entity_poly.pdbx_seq_one_letter_code
_entity_poly.pdbx_strand_id
1 'polypeptide(L)'
;MTKQMNVCVTPPEQMRYAVILERGAYLGILIMVITYLLYAFGITTPHVPIETVINNWHLGVHDYLEVTNSPSGWDWLALIGTGDYLNYIGIVLLAVMTIICYATLIIPYFRCGDHIYLAIVIAEILVLLFAASGIVGGGGH
;
A
#
# COMPACT_ATOMS: atom_id res chain seq x y z
N MET A 1 -41.55 22.91 16.50
CA MET A 1 -40.84 22.06 15.53
C MET A 1 -39.39 21.89 16.00
N THR A 2 -39.13 20.84 16.78
CA THR A 2 -37.77 20.48 17.21
C THR A 2 -37.10 19.75 16.04
N LYS A 3 -36.17 20.41 15.37
CA LYS A 3 -35.31 19.80 14.36
C LYS A 3 -34.40 18.81 15.09
N GLN A 4 -34.80 17.53 15.11
CA GLN A 4 -33.90 16.44 15.45
C GLN A 4 -32.74 16.52 14.44
N MET A 5 -31.60 17.06 14.86
CA MET A 5 -30.36 16.85 14.14
C MET A 5 -30.11 15.35 14.18
N ASN A 6 -30.29 14.67 13.03
CA ASN A 6 -29.78 13.32 12.84
C ASN A 6 -28.26 13.38 12.97
N VAL A 7 -27.76 13.32 14.20
CA VAL A 7 -26.35 13.06 14.47
C VAL A 7 -26.16 11.59 14.12
N CYS A 8 -25.59 11.30 12.95
CA CYS A 8 -25.10 9.97 12.67
C CYS A 8 -24.00 9.67 13.69
N VAL A 9 -24.33 8.91 14.73
CA VAL A 9 -23.35 8.47 15.73
C VAL A 9 -22.54 7.36 15.05
N THR A 10 -21.32 7.68 14.66
CA THR A 10 -20.40 6.69 14.09
C THR A 10 -20.06 5.64 15.15
N PRO A 11 -20.22 4.33 14.86
CA PRO A 11 -19.84 3.27 15.78
C PRO A 11 -18.37 3.40 16.22
N PRO A 12 -18.06 3.11 17.49
CA PRO A 12 -16.70 3.27 18.02
C PRO A 12 -15.66 2.42 17.29
N GLU A 13 -16.03 1.25 16.75
CA GLU A 13 -15.14 0.46 15.89
C GLU A 13 -14.75 1.16 14.59
N GLN A 14 -15.67 1.87 13.94
CA GLN A 14 -15.41 2.61 12.69
C GLN A 14 -14.53 3.83 12.95
N MET A 15 -14.71 4.50 14.11
CA MET A 15 -13.82 5.59 14.53
C MET A 15 -12.39 5.10 14.78
N ARG A 16 -12.22 3.93 15.40
CA ARG A 16 -10.90 3.33 15.62
C ARG A 16 -10.23 2.99 14.28
N TYR A 17 -10.96 2.38 13.37
CA TYR A 17 -10.51 2.11 12.00
C TYR A 17 -9.99 3.39 11.33
N ALA A 18 -10.79 4.46 11.35
CA ALA A 18 -10.47 5.72 10.68
C ALA A 18 -9.20 6.38 11.25
N VAL A 19 -9.05 6.41 12.58
CA VAL A 19 -7.87 7.02 13.23
C VAL A 19 -6.59 6.25 12.93
N ILE A 20 -6.65 4.91 12.88
CA ILE A 20 -5.49 4.09 12.53
C ILE A 20 -5.10 4.35 11.07
N LEU A 21 -6.08 4.32 10.17
CA LEU A 21 -5.86 4.53 8.74
C LEU A 21 -5.29 5.92 8.47
N GLU A 22 -5.86 6.95 9.08
CA GLU A 22 -5.43 8.35 8.92
C GLU A 22 -3.96 8.53 9.34
N ARG A 23 -3.61 8.09 10.57
CA ARG A 23 -2.24 8.21 11.08
C ARG A 23 -1.26 7.41 10.24
N GLY A 24 -1.66 6.20 9.85
CA GLY A 24 -0.87 5.35 8.96
C GLY A 24 -0.64 5.98 7.59
N ALA A 25 -1.67 6.60 7.02
CA ALA A 25 -1.60 7.29 5.74
C ALA A 25 -0.64 8.48 5.79
N TYR A 26 -0.76 9.33 6.81
CA TYR A 26 0.16 10.45 7.00
C TYR A 26 1.61 9.99 7.20
N LEU A 27 1.82 8.90 7.95
CA LEU A 27 3.15 8.31 8.11
C LEU A 27 3.71 7.79 6.77
N GLY A 28 2.91 7.07 5.98
CA GLY A 28 3.30 6.58 4.66
C GLY A 28 3.66 7.72 3.71
N ILE A 29 2.83 8.76 3.64
CA ILE A 29 3.10 9.96 2.84
C ILE A 29 4.38 10.65 3.30
N LEU A 30 4.58 10.81 4.61
CA LEU A 30 5.80 11.41 5.15
C LEU A 30 7.05 10.62 4.72
N ILE A 31 7.00 9.30 4.79
CA ILE A 31 8.10 8.42 4.33
C ILE A 31 8.33 8.60 2.83
N MET A 32 7.27 8.59 2.00
CA MET A 32 7.40 8.81 0.56
C MET A 32 8.03 10.17 0.24
N VAL A 33 7.62 11.23 0.94
CA VAL A 33 8.19 12.57 0.76
C VAL A 33 9.67 12.58 1.11
N ILE A 34 10.06 12.04 2.27
CA ILE A 34 11.46 12.01 2.70
C ILE A 34 12.31 11.22 1.70
N THR A 35 11.87 10.02 1.33
CA THR A 35 12.61 9.13 0.41
C THR A 35 12.70 9.73 -1.00
N TYR A 36 11.63 10.38 -1.48
CA TYR A 36 11.65 11.12 -2.73
C TYR A 36 12.65 12.28 -2.71
N LEU A 37 12.73 13.05 -1.61
CA LEU A 37 13.72 14.12 -1.48
C LEU A 37 15.14 13.56 -1.49
N LEU A 38 15.40 12.43 -0.82
CA LEU A 38 16.71 11.77 -0.86
C LEU A 38 17.12 11.37 -2.29
N TYR A 39 16.17 10.90 -3.09
CA TYR A 39 16.39 10.60 -4.51
C TYR A 39 16.60 11.89 -5.34
N ALA A 40 15.71 12.88 -5.20
CA ALA A 40 15.74 14.11 -5.99
C ALA A 40 16.99 14.97 -5.75
N PHE A 41 17.51 14.98 -4.52
CA PHE A 41 18.77 15.65 -4.19
C PHE A 41 20.01 14.81 -4.54
N GLY A 42 19.86 13.59 -5.06
CA GLY A 42 20.97 12.72 -5.42
C GLY A 42 21.78 12.23 -4.21
N ILE A 43 21.19 12.24 -3.01
CA ILE A 43 21.86 11.77 -1.78
C ILE A 43 22.05 10.25 -1.82
N THR A 44 21.13 9.56 -2.50
CA THR A 44 21.14 8.10 -2.69
C THR A 44 21.35 7.77 -4.16
N THR A 45 22.19 6.78 -4.45
CA THR A 45 22.41 6.31 -5.83
C THR A 45 21.21 5.49 -6.30
N PRO A 46 20.59 5.83 -7.44
CA PRO A 46 19.51 5.02 -7.98
C PRO A 46 20.04 3.77 -8.67
N HIS A 47 19.23 2.71 -8.69
CA HIS A 47 19.48 1.50 -9.46
C HIS A 47 19.37 1.79 -10.95
N VAL A 48 18.30 2.50 -11.35
CA VAL A 48 18.07 2.90 -12.74
C VAL A 48 18.37 4.40 -12.91
N PRO A 49 19.40 4.78 -13.68
CA PRO A 49 19.65 6.17 -14.02
C PRO A 49 18.49 6.78 -14.81
N ILE A 50 18.20 8.06 -14.57
CA ILE A 50 17.08 8.76 -15.22
C ILE A 50 17.17 8.75 -16.76
N GLU A 51 18.39 8.80 -17.31
CA GLU A 51 18.62 8.73 -18.75
C GLU A 51 18.17 7.38 -19.32
N THR A 52 18.45 6.28 -18.61
CA THR A 52 18.00 4.94 -18.98
C THR A 52 16.48 4.85 -18.94
N VAL A 53 15.82 5.47 -17.95
CA VAL A 53 14.35 5.54 -17.91
C VAL A 53 13.81 6.24 -19.16
N ILE A 54 14.32 7.42 -19.48
CA ILE A 54 13.86 8.24 -20.62
C ILE A 54 14.07 7.52 -21.95
N ASN A 55 15.21 6.85 -22.14
CA ASN A 55 15.51 6.16 -23.39
C ASN A 55 14.65 4.90 -23.59
N ASN A 56 14.18 4.28 -22.51
CA ASN A 56 13.48 3.00 -22.54
C ASN A 56 11.98 3.09 -22.18
N TRP A 57 11.43 4.29 -21.95
CA TRP A 57 10.01 4.51 -21.60
C TRP A 57 8.98 4.00 -22.61
N HIS A 58 9.42 3.72 -23.85
CA HIS A 58 8.60 3.19 -24.92
C HIS A 58 8.43 1.66 -24.84
N LEU A 59 9.27 0.98 -24.06
CA LEU A 59 9.24 -0.47 -23.90
C LEU A 59 8.06 -0.92 -23.04
N GLY A 60 7.61 -2.16 -23.27
CA GLY A 60 6.70 -2.83 -22.34
C GLY A 60 7.40 -3.10 -21.00
N VAL A 61 6.61 -3.32 -19.94
CA VAL A 61 7.16 -3.53 -18.59
C VAL A 61 8.14 -4.71 -18.52
N HIS A 62 7.87 -5.80 -19.24
CA HIS A 62 8.75 -6.97 -19.28
C HIS A 62 10.13 -6.62 -19.85
N ASP A 63 10.16 -6.07 -21.07
CA ASP A 63 11.40 -5.66 -21.75
C ASP A 63 12.15 -4.58 -20.96
N TYR A 64 11.42 -3.65 -20.33
CA TYR A 64 12.01 -2.61 -19.49
C TYR A 64 12.74 -3.19 -18.27
N LEU A 65 12.12 -4.16 -17.59
CA LEU A 65 12.73 -4.83 -16.43
C LEU A 65 13.97 -5.62 -16.85
N GLU A 66 13.94 -6.28 -18.01
CA GLU A 66 15.09 -7.01 -18.54
C GLU A 66 16.26 -6.06 -18.88
N VAL A 67 16.00 -4.97 -19.61
CA VAL A 67 17.03 -3.98 -19.99
C VAL A 67 17.66 -3.32 -18.76
N THR A 68 16.86 -3.07 -17.72
CA THR A 68 17.33 -2.41 -16.49
C THR A 68 17.87 -3.39 -15.45
N ASN A 69 17.85 -4.70 -15.71
CA ASN A 69 18.14 -5.76 -14.73
C ASN A 69 17.39 -5.53 -13.42
N SER A 70 16.12 -5.11 -13.53
CA SER A 70 15.29 -4.77 -12.38
C SER A 70 14.48 -5.99 -11.95
N PRO A 71 14.39 -6.26 -10.64
CA PRO A 71 13.61 -7.37 -10.11
C PRO A 71 12.11 -7.17 -10.34
N SER A 72 11.38 -8.29 -10.38
CA SER A 72 9.91 -8.31 -10.41
C SER A 72 9.33 -8.74 -9.06
N GLY A 73 8.08 -8.36 -8.77
CA GLY A 73 7.41 -8.81 -7.54
C GLY A 73 8.11 -8.25 -6.29
N TRP A 74 8.29 -9.07 -5.26
CA TRP A 74 8.88 -8.68 -3.96
C TRP A 74 10.41 -8.56 -3.95
N ASP A 75 11.08 -8.99 -5.02
CA ASP A 75 12.55 -8.95 -5.10
C ASP A 75 13.12 -7.51 -5.11
N TRP A 76 12.25 -6.51 -5.29
CA TRP A 76 12.58 -5.10 -5.09
C TRP A 76 13.16 -4.81 -3.69
N LEU A 77 12.85 -5.63 -2.68
CA LEU A 77 13.43 -5.51 -1.33
C LEU A 77 14.96 -5.59 -1.34
N ALA A 78 15.56 -6.30 -2.29
CA ALA A 78 17.01 -6.34 -2.45
C ALA A 78 17.61 -4.98 -2.89
N LEU A 79 16.78 -4.12 -3.50
CA LEU A 79 17.15 -2.79 -3.98
C LEU A 79 16.73 -1.66 -3.02
N ILE A 80 16.27 -1.97 -1.81
CA ILE A 80 15.84 -0.94 -0.84
C ILE A 80 16.94 0.08 -0.50
N GLY A 81 18.21 -0.26 -0.74
CA GLY A 81 19.36 0.64 -0.57
C GLY A 81 19.52 1.68 -1.70
N THR A 82 18.79 1.56 -2.80
CA THR A 82 18.86 2.50 -3.93
C THR A 82 17.75 3.54 -3.85
N GLY A 83 18.04 4.75 -4.32
CA GLY A 83 17.15 5.90 -4.11
C GLY A 83 15.78 5.77 -4.77
N ASP A 84 15.73 5.13 -5.94
CA ASP A 84 14.53 4.87 -6.74
C ASP A 84 13.59 3.82 -6.10
N TYR A 85 14.14 2.84 -5.39
CA TYR A 85 13.37 1.78 -4.73
C TYR A 85 13.04 2.06 -3.26
N LEU A 86 13.75 2.99 -2.62
CA LEU A 86 13.49 3.35 -1.22
C LEU A 86 12.07 3.91 -1.00
N ASN A 87 11.50 4.57 -2.01
CA ASN A 87 10.14 5.11 -1.96
C ASN A 87 9.05 4.02 -1.86
N TYR A 88 9.35 2.80 -2.30
CA TYR A 88 8.40 1.68 -2.23
C TYR A 88 8.03 1.31 -0.79
N ILE A 89 8.88 1.64 0.19
CA ILE A 89 8.56 1.45 1.62
C ILE A 89 7.28 2.19 1.99
N GLY A 90 7.15 3.45 1.56
CA GLY A 90 5.96 4.25 1.83
C GLY A 90 4.73 3.68 1.15
N ILE A 91 4.88 3.23 -0.10
CA ILE A 91 3.79 2.59 -0.86
C ILE A 91 3.31 1.30 -0.17
N VAL A 92 4.23 0.42 0.24
CA VAL A 92 3.90 -0.81 0.96
C VAL A 92 3.25 -0.51 2.30
N LEU A 93 3.73 0.50 3.04
CA LEU A 93 3.10 0.89 4.30
C LEU A 93 1.65 1.36 4.07
N LEU A 94 1.39 2.15 3.03
CA LEU A 94 0.04 2.60 2.68
C LEU A 94 -0.88 1.42 2.34
N ALA A 95 -0.40 0.47 1.53
CA ALA A 95 -1.17 -0.71 1.15
C ALA A 95 -1.46 -1.64 2.35
N VAL A 96 -0.46 -1.88 3.21
CA VAL A 96 -0.60 -2.72 4.41
C VAL A 96 -1.50 -2.07 5.45
N MET A 97 -1.58 -0.73 5.50
CA MET A 97 -2.44 -0.03 6.44
C MET A 97 -3.91 -0.46 6.29
N THR A 98 -4.39 -0.63 5.06
CA THR A 98 -5.76 -1.12 4.80
C THR A 98 -5.98 -2.51 5.41
N ILE A 99 -5.00 -3.42 5.27
CA ILE A 99 -5.06 -4.77 5.86
C ILE A 99 -5.12 -4.68 7.39
N ILE A 100 -4.27 -3.84 8.01
CA ILE A 100 -4.25 -3.63 9.46
C ILE A 100 -5.60 -3.09 9.93
N CYS A 101 -6.18 -2.11 9.23
CA CYS A 101 -7.44 -1.51 9.59
C CYS A 101 -8.58 -2.54 9.55
N TYR A 102 -8.69 -3.35 8.50
CA TYR A 102 -9.64 -4.46 8.45
C TYR A 102 -9.41 -5.49 9.56
N ALA A 103 -8.16 -5.84 9.87
CA ALA A 103 -7.85 -6.77 10.95
C ALA A 103 -8.37 -6.27 12.32
N THR A 104 -8.44 -4.95 12.54
CA THR A 104 -9.00 -4.39 13.78
C THR A 104 -10.50 -4.63 13.94
N LEU A 105 -11.23 -4.89 12.86
CA LEU A 105 -12.68 -5.13 12.85
C LEU A 105 -13.04 -6.59 13.15
N ILE A 106 -12.10 -7.53 13.02
CA ILE A 106 -12.31 -8.97 13.26
C ILE A 106 -12.79 -9.23 14.68
N ILE A 107 -12.10 -8.70 15.69
CA ILE A 107 -12.41 -8.97 17.11
C ILE A 107 -13.80 -8.41 17.49
N PRO A 108 -14.15 -7.14 17.14
CA PRO A 108 -15.51 -6.63 17.35
C PRO A 108 -16.61 -7.49 16.70
N TYR A 109 -16.50 -7.82 15.41
CA TYR A 109 -17.54 -8.60 14.72
C TYR A 109 -17.68 -10.02 15.25
N PHE A 110 -16.57 -10.66 15.63
CA PHE A 110 -16.60 -11.96 16.28
C PHE A 110 -17.33 -11.91 17.64
N ARG A 111 -17.11 -10.87 18.45
CA ARG A 111 -17.76 -10.71 19.75
C ARG A 111 -19.24 -10.32 19.65
N CYS A 112 -19.61 -9.55 18.64
CA CYS A 112 -21.00 -9.16 18.39
C CYS A 112 -21.83 -10.28 17.74
N GLY A 113 -21.20 -11.39 17.34
CA GLY A 113 -21.88 -12.49 16.65
C GLY A 113 -22.26 -12.16 15.20
N ASP A 114 -21.61 -11.16 14.61
CA ASP A 114 -21.95 -10.69 13.28
C ASP A 114 -21.18 -11.46 12.19
N HIS A 115 -21.67 -12.66 11.90
CA HIS A 115 -20.99 -13.62 11.04
C HIS A 115 -20.86 -13.18 9.58
N ILE A 116 -21.80 -12.37 9.06
CA ILE A 116 -21.76 -11.91 7.67
C ILE A 116 -20.65 -10.87 7.50
N TYR A 117 -20.62 -9.85 8.35
CA TYR A 117 -19.59 -8.82 8.28
C TYR A 117 -18.20 -9.38 8.63
N LEU A 118 -18.11 -10.33 9.56
CA LEU A 118 -16.88 -11.06 9.83
C LEU A 118 -16.35 -11.80 8.59
N ALA A 119 -17.23 -12.51 7.86
CA ALA A 119 -16.85 -13.23 6.65
C ALA A 119 -16.37 -12.27 5.54
N ILE A 120 -17.03 -11.12 5.38
CA ILE A 120 -16.63 -10.08 4.42
C ILE A 120 -15.24 -9.55 4.74
N VAL A 121 -14.98 -9.16 5.99
CA VAL A 121 -13.67 -8.63 6.41
C VAL A 121 -12.55 -9.65 6.19
N ILE A 122 -12.79 -10.91 6.50
CA ILE A 122 -11.82 -11.99 6.26
C ILE A 122 -11.56 -12.13 4.75
N ALA A 123 -12.61 -12.13 3.93
CA ALA A 123 -12.48 -12.21 2.48
C ALA A 123 -11.70 -11.01 1.90
N GLU A 124 -11.96 -9.78 2.36
CA GLU A 124 -11.22 -8.58 1.94
C GLU A 124 -9.73 -8.69 2.28
N ILE A 125 -9.39 -9.12 3.49
CA ILE A 125 -7.99 -9.34 3.88
C ILE A 125 -7.33 -10.38 2.97
N LEU A 126 -8.01 -11.50 2.69
CA LEU A 126 -7.49 -12.53 1.79
C LEU A 126 -7.26 -11.99 0.38
N VAL A 127 -8.20 -11.23 -0.17
CA VAL A 127 -8.07 -10.60 -1.50
C VAL A 127 -6.87 -9.66 -1.53
N LEU A 128 -6.69 -8.81 -0.51
CA LEU A 128 -5.55 -7.91 -0.42
C LEU A 128 -4.22 -8.66 -0.32
N LEU A 129 -4.17 -9.75 0.45
CA LEU A 129 -2.98 -10.60 0.56
C LEU A 129 -2.67 -11.33 -0.76
N PHE A 130 -3.69 -11.82 -1.46
CA PHE A 130 -3.50 -12.45 -2.78
C PHE A 130 -3.02 -11.45 -3.82
N ALA A 131 -3.58 -10.23 -3.84
CA ALA A 131 -3.11 -9.17 -4.71
C ALA A 131 -1.65 -8.80 -4.39
N ALA A 132 -1.31 -8.65 -3.11
CA ALA A 132 0.04 -8.35 -2.66
C ALA A 132 1.04 -9.49 -2.94
N SER A 133 0.60 -10.75 -2.94
CA SER A 133 1.47 -11.91 -3.19
C SER A 133 2.03 -11.97 -4.62
N GLY A 134 1.42 -11.24 -5.57
CA GLY A 134 1.76 -11.32 -6.99
C GLY A 134 1.20 -12.55 -7.71
N ILE A 135 0.52 -13.47 -7.00
CA ILE A 135 -0.10 -14.67 -7.59
C ILE A 135 -1.32 -14.32 -8.45
N VAL A 136 -2.05 -13.26 -8.08
CA VAL A 136 -3.31 -12.84 -8.73
C VAL A 136 -3.14 -11.60 -9.63
N GLY A 137 -1.90 -11.21 -9.95
CA GLY A 137 -1.58 -10.15 -10.89
C GLY A 137 -1.31 -10.70 -12.29
N GLY A 138 -1.96 -10.13 -13.32
CA GLY A 138 -1.89 -10.56 -14.72
C GLY A 138 -0.49 -10.45 -15.35
N GLY A 139 0.37 -11.43 -15.07
CA GLY A 139 1.65 -11.68 -15.73
C GLY A 139 1.61 -12.90 -16.68
N GLY A 140 0.43 -13.28 -17.14
CA GLY A 140 0.31 -14.11 -18.34
C GLY A 140 0.21 -13.16 -19.53
N HIS A 141 1.33 -12.99 -20.23
CA HIS A 141 1.57 -12.40 -21.56
C HIS A 141 2.75 -11.42 -21.55
#